data_AF-A0AAP0NL67-F1
#
_entry.id   AF-A0AAP0NL67-F1
#
_cell.length_a   1.000
_cell.length_b   1.000
_cell.length_c   1.000
_cell.angle_alpha   90.00
_cell.angle_beta   90.00
_cell.angle_gamma   90.00
#
_symmetry.space_group_name_H-M   'P 1'
#
loop_
_entity.id
_entity.type
_entity.pdbx_description
1 polymer ?
#
loop_
_entity_poly.entity_id
_entity_poly.type
_entity_poly.pdbx_seq_one_letter_code
_entity_poly.pdbx_strand_id
1 'polypeptide(L)'
;MRLMSLVDLSNECGQIPYALIEDTLRINDDEVELWVVKAITAKLIDCKMDQMNQIVIVSRCSERMFGQHQWQTLRTKLATWRGNIANVISTIQANKITEDGSQAIQSLMIR
;
A
#
# COMPACT_ATOMS: atom_id res chain seq x y z
N MET A 1 -12.96 22.65 3.90
CA MET A 1 -13.37 21.24 4.10
C MET A 1 -13.04 20.32 2.91
N ARG A 2 -12.91 20.83 1.68
CA ARG A 2 -12.56 20.07 0.46
C ARG A 2 -11.38 19.10 0.59
N LEU A 3 -10.27 19.54 1.21
CA LEU A 3 -9.09 18.68 1.44
C LEU A 3 -9.42 17.40 2.23
N MET A 4 -10.28 17.49 3.25
CA MET A 4 -10.67 16.31 4.03
C MET A 4 -11.60 15.40 3.23
N SER A 5 -12.51 15.97 2.43
CA SER A 5 -13.37 15.18 1.53
C SER A 5 -12.56 14.38 0.51
N LEU A 6 -11.48 14.96 -0.03
CA LEU A 6 -10.57 14.25 -0.93
C LEU A 6 -9.83 13.10 -0.23
N VAL A 7 -9.43 13.29 1.03
CA VAL A 7 -8.78 12.26 1.84
C VAL A 7 -9.75 11.14 2.19
N ASP A 8 -10.99 11.48 2.55
CA ASP A 8 -12.04 10.50 2.86
C ASP A 8 -12.33 9.63 1.61
N LEU A 9 -12.43 10.25 0.42
CA LEU A 9 -12.56 9.54 -0.87
C LEU A 9 -11.37 8.60 -1.16
N SER A 10 -10.17 8.99 -0.72
CA SER A 10 -8.94 8.22 -0.91
C SER A 10 -8.79 7.02 0.03
N ASN A 11 -9.45 7.05 1.19
CA ASN A 11 -9.47 5.91 2.11
C ASN A 11 -10.34 4.76 1.57
N GLU A 12 -11.36 5.07 0.77
CA GLU A 12 -12.30 4.10 0.23
C GLU A 12 -11.80 3.45 -1.06
N CYS A 13 -11.10 4.21 -1.91
CA CYS A 13 -10.73 3.82 -3.26
C CYS A 13 -9.22 3.98 -3.51
N GLY A 14 -8.56 2.90 -3.95
CA GLY A 14 -7.16 2.96 -4.38
C GLY A 14 -6.94 3.66 -5.73
N GLN A 15 -8.00 3.80 -6.54
CA GLN A 15 -7.99 4.54 -7.80
C GLN A 15 -9.25 5.41 -7.86
N ILE A 16 -9.07 6.71 -8.12
CA ILE A 16 -10.14 7.70 -8.05
C ILE A 16 -10.22 8.44 -9.40
N PRO A 17 -11.33 8.36 -10.13
CA PRO A 17 -11.53 9.14 -11.35
C PRO A 17 -11.57 10.64 -11.07
N TYR A 18 -11.04 11.45 -12.00
CA TYR A 18 -11.06 12.92 -11.90
C TYR A 18 -12.50 13.45 -11.76
N ALA A 19 -13.44 12.91 -12.54
CA ALA A 19 -14.86 13.27 -12.47
C ALA A 19 -15.47 13.07 -11.07
N LEU A 20 -15.02 12.04 -10.33
CA LEU A 20 -15.50 11.80 -8.96
C LEU A 20 -14.92 12.83 -7.99
N ILE A 21 -13.68 13.26 -8.20
CA ILE A 21 -13.05 14.33 -7.43
C ILE A 21 -13.73 15.67 -7.72
N GLU A 22 -14.03 15.96 -8.98
CA GLU A 22 -14.75 17.16 -9.43
C GLU A 22 -16.10 17.28 -8.72
N ASP A 23 -16.93 16.23 -8.79
CA ASP A 23 -18.26 16.20 -8.17
C ASP A 23 -18.19 16.30 -6.64
N THR A 24 -17.28 15.55 -6.02
CA THR A 24 -17.12 15.52 -4.56
C THR A 24 -16.65 16.88 -4.02
N LEU A 25 -15.71 17.53 -4.71
CA LEU A 25 -15.14 18.81 -4.26
C LEU A 25 -15.94 20.01 -4.77
N ARG A 26 -16.83 19.82 -5.76
CA ARG A 26 -17.57 20.86 -6.48
C ARG A 26 -16.62 21.92 -7.02
N ILE A 27 -15.67 21.47 -7.81
CA ILE A 27 -14.63 22.28 -8.47
C ILE A 27 -14.75 22.08 -9.98
N ASN A 28 -13.97 22.81 -10.75
CA ASN A 28 -13.86 22.57 -12.19
C ASN A 28 -12.79 21.49 -12.46
N ASP A 29 -12.86 20.86 -13.63
CA ASP A 29 -11.90 19.86 -14.10
C ASP A 29 -10.44 20.36 -14.07
N ASP A 30 -10.21 21.63 -14.45
CA ASP A 30 -8.89 22.27 -14.45
C ASP A 30 -8.30 22.49 -13.05
N GLU A 31 -9.12 22.40 -12.00
CA GLU A 31 -8.68 22.55 -10.60
C GLU A 31 -8.35 21.22 -9.93
N VAL A 32 -8.72 20.06 -10.52
CA VAL A 32 -8.58 18.75 -9.87
C VAL A 32 -7.15 18.48 -9.44
N GLU A 33 -6.19 18.65 -10.34
CA GLU A 33 -4.77 18.40 -10.07
C GLU A 33 -4.21 19.35 -9.00
N LEU A 34 -4.65 20.61 -9.00
CA LEU A 34 -4.25 21.59 -7.99
C LEU A 34 -4.69 21.14 -6.59
N TRP A 35 -5.89 20.57 -6.46
CA TRP A 35 -6.38 20.05 -5.18
C TRP A 35 -5.65 18.78 -4.75
N VAL A 36 -5.31 17.90 -5.70
CA VAL A 36 -4.49 16.71 -5.43
C VAL A 36 -3.09 17.12 -4.94
N VAL A 37 -2.44 18.08 -5.61
CA VAL A 37 -1.14 18.63 -5.19
C VAL A 37 -1.21 19.26 -3.80
N LYS A 38 -2.28 19.99 -3.48
CA LYS A 38 -2.48 20.54 -2.13
C LYS A 38 -2.57 19.42 -1.08
N ALA A 39 -3.24 18.32 -1.37
CA ALA A 39 -3.36 17.19 -0.44
C ALA A 39 -2.03 16.46 -0.22
N ILE A 40 -1.24 16.28 -1.28
CA ILE A 40 0.13 15.74 -1.20
C ILE A 40 1.02 16.69 -0.37
N THR A 41 0.97 17.98 -0.65
CA THR A 41 1.77 19.01 0.05
C THR A 41 1.43 19.05 1.54
N ALA A 42 0.15 18.88 1.89
CA ALA A 42 -0.31 18.77 3.27
C ALA A 42 0.03 17.42 3.94
N LYS A 43 0.70 16.50 3.23
CA LYS A 43 1.04 15.14 3.68
C LYS A 43 -0.16 14.29 4.06
N LEU A 44 -1.31 14.58 3.47
CA LEU A 44 -2.54 13.85 3.74
C LEU A 44 -2.68 12.62 2.83
N ILE A 45 -2.10 12.67 1.63
CA ILE A 45 -2.19 11.61 0.61
C ILE A 45 -0.83 11.45 -0.07
N ASP A 46 -0.41 10.20 -0.29
CA ASP A 46 0.62 9.82 -1.24
C ASP A 46 -0.06 9.17 -2.45
N CYS A 47 0.04 9.79 -3.63
CA CYS A 47 -0.61 9.30 -4.84
C CYS A 47 0.16 9.67 -6.11
N LYS A 48 -0.27 9.09 -7.23
CA LYS A 48 0.19 9.41 -8.59
C LYS A 48 -1.02 9.81 -9.45
N MET A 49 -0.82 10.77 -10.34
CA MET A 49 -1.85 11.19 -11.30
C MET A 49 -1.55 10.56 -12.66
N ASP A 50 -2.53 9.86 -13.21
CA ASP A 50 -2.55 9.41 -14.59
C ASP A 50 -3.53 10.28 -15.36
N GLN A 51 -2.99 11.35 -15.92
CA GLN A 51 -3.75 12.35 -16.65
C GLN A 51 -4.33 11.80 -17.96
N MET A 52 -3.70 10.81 -18.60
CA MET A 52 -4.21 10.21 -19.84
C MET A 52 -5.51 9.44 -19.58
N ASN A 53 -5.53 8.67 -18.49
CA ASN A 53 -6.71 7.91 -18.09
C ASN A 53 -7.66 8.68 -17.15
N GLN A 54 -7.32 9.92 -16.79
CA GLN A 54 -8.10 10.78 -15.90
C GLN A 54 -8.36 10.11 -14.52
N ILE A 55 -7.33 9.52 -13.93
CA ILE A 55 -7.40 8.84 -12.63
C ILE A 55 -6.25 9.24 -11.69
N VAL A 56 -6.54 9.25 -10.40
CA VAL A 56 -5.56 9.38 -9.31
C VAL A 56 -5.39 8.04 -8.63
N ILE A 57 -4.17 7.52 -8.59
CA ILE A 57 -3.82 6.24 -7.97
C ILE A 57 -3.22 6.51 -6.59
N VAL A 58 -3.96 6.15 -5.55
CA VAL A 58 -3.59 6.39 -4.14
C VAL A 58 -2.74 5.23 -3.63
N SER A 59 -1.56 5.57 -3.11
CA SER A 59 -0.66 4.61 -2.46
C SER A 59 -0.88 4.58 -0.94
N ARG A 60 -1.13 5.74 -0.35
CA ARG A 60 -1.42 5.89 1.07
C ARG A 60 -2.23 7.16 1.30
N CYS A 61 -3.07 7.15 2.31
CA CYS A 61 -3.75 8.34 2.80
C CYS A 61 -3.80 8.33 4.33
N SER A 62 -4.04 9.51 4.89
CA SER A 62 -4.19 9.71 6.32
C SER A 62 -5.58 9.28 6.77
N GLU A 63 -5.63 8.50 7.84
CA GLU A 63 -6.87 8.11 8.50
C GLU A 63 -7.36 9.29 9.35
N ARG A 64 -8.52 9.85 9.01
CA ARG A 64 -9.10 10.97 9.74
C ARG A 64 -9.51 10.61 11.17
N MET A 65 -9.91 9.35 11.37
CA MET A 65 -10.24 8.79 12.68
C MET A 65 -9.54 7.46 12.85
N PHE A 66 -8.92 7.26 14.02
CA PHE A 66 -8.26 6.01 14.35
C PHE A 66 -8.99 5.33 15.52
N GLY A 67 -9.90 4.42 15.18
CA GLY A 67 -10.78 3.74 16.13
C GLY A 67 -10.56 2.23 16.14
N GLN A 68 -11.54 1.52 16.71
CA GLN A 68 -11.50 0.05 16.86
C GLN A 68 -11.32 -0.67 15.52
N HIS A 69 -11.98 -0.20 14.46
CA HIS A 69 -11.86 -0.79 13.12
C HIS A 69 -10.43 -0.67 12.56
N GLN A 70 -9.81 0.50 12.71
CA GLN A 70 -8.43 0.74 12.30
C GLN A 70 -7.45 -0.10 13.11
N TRP A 71 -7.66 -0.22 14.43
CA TRP A 71 -6.88 -1.11 15.31
C TRP A 71 -6.97 -2.58 14.87
N GLN A 72 -8.18 -3.05 14.57
CA GLN A 72 -8.40 -4.42 14.10
C GLN A 72 -7.70 -4.67 12.76
N THR A 73 -7.79 -3.72 11.84
CA THR A 73 -7.11 -3.79 10.53
C THR A 73 -5.59 -3.84 10.71
N LEU A 74 -5.02 -2.98 11.56
CA LEU A 74 -3.59 -2.96 11.88
C LEU A 74 -3.14 -4.29 12.49
N ARG A 75 -3.90 -4.83 13.46
CA ARG A 75 -3.62 -6.11 14.09
C ARG A 75 -3.55 -7.24 13.06
N THR A 76 -4.52 -7.31 12.16
CA THR A 76 -4.55 -8.32 11.10
C THR A 76 -3.35 -8.19 10.15
N LYS A 77 -3.02 -6.96 9.74
CA LYS A 77 -1.85 -6.69 8.89
C LYS A 77 -0.54 -7.12 9.56
N LEU A 78 -0.34 -6.79 10.84
CA LEU A 78 0.84 -7.19 11.61
C LEU A 78 0.94 -8.71 11.82
N ALA A 79 -0.17 -9.37 12.11
CA ALA A 79 -0.21 -10.83 12.26
C ALA A 79 0.16 -11.54 10.94
N THR A 80 -0.35 -11.04 9.82
CA THR A 80 0.00 -11.52 8.47
C THR A 80 1.48 -11.32 8.19
N TRP A 81 2.01 -10.13 8.47
CA TRP A 81 3.43 -9.82 8.24
C TRP A 81 4.34 -10.72 9.07
N ARG A 82 4.01 -10.96 10.34
CA ARG A 82 4.71 -11.91 11.20
C ARG A 82 4.71 -13.33 10.61
N GLY A 83 3.56 -13.80 10.12
CA GLY A 83 3.45 -15.11 9.46
C GLY A 83 4.33 -15.19 8.21
N ASN A 84 4.31 -14.16 7.37
CA ASN A 84 5.12 -14.10 6.16
C ASN A 84 6.62 -14.15 6.47
N ILE A 85 7.07 -13.41 7.48
CA ILE A 85 8.48 -13.46 7.93
C ILE A 85 8.85 -14.85 8.42
N ALA A 86 8.00 -15.49 9.23
CA ALA A 86 8.25 -16.85 9.72
C ALA A 86 8.36 -17.87 8.57
N ASN A 87 7.51 -17.75 7.55
CA ASN A 87 7.55 -18.59 6.35
C ASN A 87 8.85 -18.39 5.57
N VAL A 88 9.29 -17.15 5.39
CA VAL A 88 10.58 -16.85 4.72
C VAL A 88 11.75 -17.45 5.50
N ILE A 89 11.78 -17.31 6.83
CA ILE A 89 12.82 -17.90 7.67
C ILE A 89 12.85 -19.42 7.53
N SER A 90 11.69 -20.08 7.61
CA SER A 90 11.57 -21.53 7.46
C SER A 90 12.04 -22.00 6.08
N THR A 91 11.69 -21.27 5.03
CA THR A 91 12.11 -21.57 3.64
C THR A 91 13.62 -21.47 3.49
N ILE A 92 14.25 -20.42 4.04
CA ILE A 92 15.71 -20.25 4.00
C ILE A 92 16.41 -21.39 4.77
N GLN A 93 15.91 -21.75 5.95
CA GLN A 93 16.47 -22.83 6.75
C GLN A 93 16.37 -24.19 6.06
N ALA A 94 15.21 -24.50 5.48
CA ALA A 94 15.01 -25.74 4.73
C ALA A 94 15.99 -25.86 3.55
N ASN A 95 16.14 -24.79 2.77
CA ASN A 95 17.06 -24.77 1.63
C ASN A 95 18.54 -24.90 2.06
N LYS A 96 18.93 -24.28 3.18
CA LYS A 96 20.29 -24.43 3.72
C LYS A 96 20.60 -25.88 4.09
N ILE A 97 19.66 -26.59 4.71
CA ILE A 97 19.83 -28.02 5.07
C ILE A 97 19.99 -28.87 3.80
N THR A 98 19.26 -28.56 2.72
CA THR A 98 19.41 -29.29 1.46
C THR A 98 20.76 -29.05 0.77
N GLU A 99 21.33 -27.85 0.89
CA GLU A 99 22.68 -27.55 0.36
C GLU A 99 23.77 -28.30 1.14
N ASP A 100 23.73 -28.25 2.48
CA ASP A 100 24.68 -28.95 3.35
C ASP A 100 24.60 -30.47 3.14
N GLY A 101 23.39 -31.03 2.98
CA GLY A 101 23.18 -32.44 2.67
C GLY A 101 23.70 -32.85 1.29
N SER A 102 23.57 -31.98 0.28
CA SER A 102 24.06 -32.24 -1.08
C SER A 102 25.60 -32.20 -1.15
N GLN A 103 26.24 -31.28 -0.44
CA GLN A 103 27.70 -31.22 -0.31
C GLN A 103 28.27 -32.41 0.48
N ALA A 104 27.58 -32.85 1.53
CA ALA A 104 27.96 -34.04 2.29
C ALA A 104 27.90 -35.32 1.43
N ILE A 105 26.89 -35.46 0.56
CA ILE A 105 26.77 -36.62 -0.33
C ILE A 105 27.82 -36.58 -1.45
N GLN A 106 28.10 -35.40 -2.04
CA GLN A 106 29.16 -35.26 -3.05
C GLN A 106 30.55 -35.55 -2.48
N SER A 107 30.86 -35.10 -1.26
CA SER A 107 32.14 -35.39 -0.62
C SER A 107 32.32 -36.87 -0.23
N LEU A 108 31.23 -37.60 0.05
CA LEU A 108 31.27 -39.05 0.27
C LEU A 108 31.50 -39.85 -1.03
N MET A 109 31.05 -39.35 -2.18
CA MET A 109 31.20 -40.04 -3.48
C MET A 109 32.59 -39.85 -4.14
N ILE A 110 33.39 -38.89 -3.68
CA ILE A 110 34.72 -38.56 -4.25
C ILE A 110 35.87 -39.27 -3.48
N ARG A 111 35.56 -40.00 -2.41
CA ARG A 111 36.52 -40.85 -1.67
C ARG A 111 36.40 -42.31 -2.05
#